data_AF-A0AAJ2H766-F1
#
_entry.id   AF-A0AAJ2H766-F1
#
_cell.length_a   1.000
_cell.length_b   1.000
_cell.length_c   1.000
_cell.angle_alpha   90.00
_cell.angle_beta   90.00
_cell.angle_gamma   90.00
#
_symmetry.space_group_name_H-M   'P 1'
#
loop_
_entity.id
_entity.type
_entity.pdbx_description
1 polymer ?
#
loop_
_entity_poly.entity_id
_entity_poly.type
_entity_poly.pdbx_seq_one_letter_code
_entity_poly.pdbx_strand_id
1 'polypeptide(L)'
;MVELDTWQQLVVYLAVAVVFYVVYRRLFTSEYSAKNYSRVPLLTEHEKKCYKVLQEAVGSKLIIAPQVVFGAFIKVKGLALTDKNKARHKVAHNRGDFVICDRDFNVVALIELDDASHRRWSQRTKDARRDQLMKTVGVKAIRYRQIPSIKEVQRDLGL
;
A
#
# COMPACT_ATOMS: atom_id res chain seq x y z
N MET A 1 -52.84 31.72 15.13
CA MET A 1 -51.48 31.14 15.21
C MET A 1 -51.06 31.22 16.65
N VAL A 2 -50.79 30.09 17.31
CA VAL A 2 -50.40 30.09 18.73
C VAL A 2 -48.92 30.48 18.78
N GLU A 3 -48.60 31.63 19.38
CA GLU A 3 -47.23 32.02 19.68
C GLU A 3 -46.69 31.11 20.79
N LEU A 4 -45.60 30.41 20.51
CA LEU A 4 -44.93 29.57 21.50
C LEU A 4 -44.18 30.47 22.49
N ASP A 5 -44.26 30.15 23.79
CA ASP A 5 -43.50 30.84 24.81
C ASP A 5 -41.98 30.61 24.62
N THR A 6 -41.17 31.46 25.24
CA THR A 6 -39.70 31.41 25.11
C THR A 6 -39.11 30.07 25.56
N TRP A 7 -39.75 29.38 26.51
CA TRP A 7 -39.34 28.06 26.98
C TRP A 7 -39.61 26.98 25.93
N GLN A 8 -40.75 27.01 25.27
CA GLN A 8 -41.12 26.11 24.18
C GLN A 8 -40.15 26.24 23.00
N GLN A 9 -39.71 27.46 22.68
CA GLN A 9 -38.70 27.69 21.63
C GLN A 9 -37.34 27.07 21.98
N LEU A 10 -36.88 27.24 23.22
CA LEU A 10 -35.61 26.63 23.69
C LEU A 10 -35.66 25.10 23.63
N VAL A 11 -36.79 24.49 24.00
CA VAL A 11 -36.98 23.03 23.90
C VAL A 11 -36.87 22.55 22.46
N VAL A 12 -37.47 23.27 21.50
CA VAL A 12 -37.40 22.93 20.08
C VAL A 12 -35.96 23.03 19.55
N TYR A 13 -35.23 24.10 19.88
CA TYR A 13 -33.83 24.24 19.45
C TYR A 13 -32.93 23.15 20.02
N LEU A 14 -33.11 22.80 21.30
CA LEU A 14 -32.36 21.72 21.93
C LEU A 14 -32.64 20.38 21.22
N ALA A 15 -33.92 20.08 20.93
CA ALA A 15 -34.29 18.86 20.22
C ALA A 15 -33.65 18.79 18.82
N VAL A 16 -33.67 19.89 18.05
CA VAL A 16 -33.03 19.96 16.74
C VAL A 16 -31.51 19.78 16.84
N ALA A 17 -30.86 20.41 17.82
CA ALA A 17 -29.43 20.26 18.04
C ALA A 17 -29.05 18.82 18.40
N VAL A 18 -29.85 18.14 19.23
CA VAL A 18 -29.65 16.72 19.56
C VAL A 18 -29.80 15.83 18.33
N VAL A 19 -30.84 16.04 17.52
CA VAL A 19 -31.04 15.29 16.27
C VAL A 19 -29.86 15.51 15.32
N PHE A 20 -29.43 16.76 15.14
CA PHE A 20 -28.28 17.09 14.30
C PHE A 20 -27.00 16.43 14.81
N TYR A 21 -26.75 16.46 16.12
CA TYR A 21 -25.60 15.80 16.74
C TYR A 21 -25.62 14.27 16.53
N VAL A 22 -26.79 13.62 16.67
CA VAL A 22 -26.94 12.18 16.43
C VAL A 22 -26.70 11.82 14.97
N VAL A 23 -27.25 12.59 14.03
CA VAL A 23 -27.03 12.39 12.58
C VAL A 23 -25.57 12.64 12.22
N TYR A 24 -24.97 13.71 12.75
CA TYR A 24 -23.56 14.02 12.55
C TYR A 24 -22.67 12.87 13.02
N ARG A 25 -22.92 12.33 14.23
CA ARG A 25 -22.19 11.16 14.71
C ARG A 25 -22.35 9.96 13.78
N ARG A 26 -23.58 9.60 13.38
CA ARG A 26 -23.78 8.43 12.51
C ARG A 26 -23.13 8.55 11.14
N LEU A 27 -23.14 9.73 10.54
CA LEU A 27 -22.62 9.94 9.19
C LEU A 27 -21.10 10.19 9.17
N PHE A 28 -20.55 10.79 10.22
CA PHE A 28 -19.17 11.28 10.21
C PHE A 28 -18.25 10.62 11.25
N THR A 29 -18.76 9.81 12.18
CA THR A 29 -17.92 8.96 13.04
C THR A 29 -17.86 7.54 12.49
N SER A 30 -16.81 7.22 11.74
CA SER A 30 -16.46 5.85 11.41
C SER A 30 -15.88 5.18 12.66
N GLU A 31 -16.66 4.29 13.28
CA GLU A 31 -16.16 3.49 14.39
C GLU A 31 -15.47 2.23 13.84
N TYR A 32 -14.17 2.09 14.11
CA TYR A 32 -13.47 0.84 13.90
C TYR A 32 -14.01 -0.20 14.88
N SER A 33 -14.58 -1.29 14.36
CA SER A 33 -15.14 -2.38 15.18
C SER A 33 -14.38 -3.68 14.93
N ALA A 34 -14.02 -4.40 16.00
CA ALA A 34 -13.44 -5.73 15.91
C ALA A 34 -14.33 -6.75 15.16
N LYS A 35 -15.62 -6.46 14.99
CA LYS A 35 -16.54 -7.25 14.16
C LYS A 35 -16.21 -7.14 12.66
N ASN A 36 -15.74 -5.97 12.23
CA ASN A 36 -15.53 -5.65 10.82
C ASN A 36 -14.06 -5.74 10.39
N TYR A 37 -13.13 -5.83 11.35
CA TYR A 37 -11.69 -5.81 11.10
C TYR A 37 -10.99 -6.90 11.91
N SER A 38 -10.13 -7.67 11.24
CA SER A 38 -9.27 -8.67 11.86
C SER A 38 -7.84 -8.54 11.34
N ARG A 39 -6.88 -9.00 12.13
CA ARG A 39 -5.47 -9.06 11.73
C ARG A 39 -5.23 -10.31 10.88
N VAL A 40 -4.37 -10.17 9.87
CA VAL A 40 -3.85 -11.28 9.06
C VAL A 40 -2.32 -11.30 9.16
N PRO A 41 -1.66 -12.45 8.94
CA PRO A 41 -0.21 -12.49 8.79
C PRO A 41 0.26 -11.52 7.70
N LEU A 42 1.36 -10.81 7.95
CA LEU A 42 1.94 -9.91 6.96
C LEU A 42 2.43 -10.65 5.70
N LEU A 43 3.02 -11.84 5.92
CA LEU A 43 3.56 -12.70 4.87
C LEU A 43 2.86 -14.05 4.86
N THR A 44 2.61 -14.57 3.66
CA THR A 44 2.25 -15.97 3.38
C THR A 44 3.42 -16.90 3.68
N GLU A 45 3.18 -18.21 3.76
CA GLU A 45 4.24 -19.19 3.99
C GLU A 45 5.29 -19.22 2.87
N HIS A 46 4.89 -18.97 1.63
CA HIS A 46 5.80 -18.88 0.50
C HIS A 46 6.72 -17.66 0.63
N GLU A 47 6.16 -16.49 0.94
CA GLU A 47 6.93 -15.26 1.17
C GLU A 47 7.85 -15.37 2.38
N LYS A 48 7.42 -16.02 3.48
CA LYS A 48 8.28 -16.27 4.64
C LYS A 48 9.53 -17.08 4.29
N LYS A 49 9.39 -18.09 3.42
CA LYS A 49 10.54 -18.90 2.96
C LYS A 49 11.49 -18.06 2.12
N CYS A 50 10.96 -17.28 1.18
CA CYS A 50 11.78 -16.38 0.37
C CYS A 50 12.48 -15.33 1.24
N TYR A 51 11.77 -14.72 2.20
CA TYR A 51 12.33 -13.73 3.12
C TYR A 51 13.56 -14.26 3.87
N LYS A 52 13.55 -15.53 4.31
CA LYS A 52 14.72 -16.17 4.96
C LYS A 52 15.91 -16.24 4.01
N VAL A 53 15.70 -16.65 2.76
CA VAL A 53 16.77 -16.67 1.74
C VAL A 53 17.30 -15.27 1.48
N LEU A 54 16.42 -14.28 1.34
CA LEU A 54 16.82 -12.89 1.15
C LEU A 54 17.64 -12.39 2.34
N GLN A 55 17.20 -12.65 3.57
CA GLN A 55 17.87 -12.24 4.79
C GLN A 55 19.28 -12.82 4.88
N GLU A 56 19.45 -14.11 4.57
CA GLU A 56 20.76 -14.75 4.53
C GLU A 56 21.64 -14.19 3.41
N ALA A 57 21.07 -13.94 2.23
CA ALA A 57 21.80 -13.42 1.08
C ALA A 57 22.32 -11.99 1.28
N VAL A 58 21.51 -11.12 1.87
CA VAL A 58 21.88 -9.70 2.07
C VAL A 58 22.70 -9.48 3.34
N GLY A 59 22.56 -10.34 4.35
CA GLY A 59 23.20 -10.18 5.65
C GLY A 59 22.95 -8.80 6.25
N SER A 60 24.01 -8.08 6.63
CA SER A 60 23.95 -6.70 7.13
C SER A 60 24.21 -5.64 6.05
N LYS A 61 24.33 -6.02 4.77
CA LYS A 61 24.66 -5.11 3.67
C LYS A 61 23.45 -4.28 3.24
N LEU A 62 22.26 -4.89 3.22
CA LEU A 62 21.01 -4.27 2.77
C LEU A 62 19.88 -4.50 3.78
N ILE A 63 18.83 -3.68 3.68
CA ILE A 63 17.62 -3.76 4.48
C ILE A 63 16.49 -4.33 3.63
N ILE A 64 15.70 -5.26 4.19
CA ILE A 64 14.54 -5.86 3.53
C ILE A 64 13.26 -5.30 4.16
N ALA A 65 12.40 -4.69 3.36
CA ALA A 65 11.10 -4.19 3.77
C ALA A 65 9.98 -4.99 3.06
N PRO A 66 9.28 -5.90 3.76
CA PRO A 66 8.22 -6.71 3.18
C PRO A 66 6.93 -5.91 2.94
N GLN A 67 6.18 -6.27 1.88
CA GLN A 67 4.82 -5.78 1.60
C GLN A 67 4.71 -4.24 1.56
N VAL A 68 5.67 -3.58 0.90
CA VAL A 68 5.71 -2.11 0.83
C VAL A 68 4.88 -1.61 -0.35
N VAL A 69 3.91 -0.75 -0.07
CA VAL A 69 3.14 -0.06 -1.13
C VAL A 69 4.04 0.92 -1.88
N PHE A 70 3.88 1.03 -3.19
CA PHE A 70 4.74 1.90 -3.99
C PHE A 70 4.64 3.36 -3.58
N GLY A 71 3.50 3.77 -2.99
CA GLY A 71 3.30 5.13 -2.50
C GLY A 71 4.22 5.52 -1.36
N ALA A 72 4.87 4.55 -0.70
CA ALA A 72 5.84 4.79 0.35
C ALA A 72 7.20 5.27 -0.17
N PHE A 73 7.57 4.90 -1.40
CA PHE A 73 8.89 5.23 -1.98
C PHE A 73 8.82 5.91 -3.36
N ILE A 74 7.63 6.05 -3.95
CA ILE A 74 7.45 6.74 -5.24
C ILE A 74 6.58 7.98 -5.03
N LYS A 75 7.18 9.14 -5.28
CA LYS A 75 6.48 10.43 -5.29
C LYS A 75 6.08 10.79 -6.72
N VAL A 76 4.78 11.00 -6.93
CA VAL A 76 4.26 11.55 -8.20
C VAL A 76 4.69 13.01 -8.31
N LYS A 77 5.52 13.31 -9.31
CA LYS A 77 5.87 14.70 -9.68
C LYS A 77 4.61 15.38 -10.25
N GLY A 78 4.27 16.56 -9.74
CA GLY A 78 3.17 17.34 -10.31
C GLY A 78 3.66 18.06 -11.56
N LEU A 79 3.10 17.72 -12.72
CA LEU A 79 3.27 18.47 -13.96
C LEU A 79 1.90 18.96 -14.42
N ALA A 80 1.87 20.08 -15.16
CA ALA A 80 0.65 20.79 -15.55
C ALA A 80 -0.43 19.92 -16.24
N LEU A 81 -0.02 18.81 -16.87
CA LEU A 81 -0.90 17.88 -17.60
C LEU A 81 -1.15 16.55 -16.86
N THR A 82 -0.70 16.40 -15.61
CA THR A 82 -0.86 15.15 -14.85
C THR A 82 -1.98 15.29 -13.84
N ASP A 83 -3.03 14.46 -13.98
CA ASP A 83 -3.98 14.22 -12.89
C ASP A 83 -3.25 13.54 -11.73
N LYS A 84 -2.85 14.38 -10.76
CA LYS A 84 -2.05 13.99 -9.61
C LYS A 84 -2.79 12.98 -8.72
N ASN A 85 -4.11 13.08 -8.61
CA ASN A 85 -4.90 12.15 -7.81
C ASN A 85 -4.91 10.78 -8.47
N LYS A 86 -5.22 10.71 -9.77
CA LYS A 86 -5.20 9.47 -10.53
C LYS A 86 -3.82 8.79 -10.51
N ALA A 87 -2.75 9.57 -10.67
CA ALA A 87 -1.39 9.06 -10.58
C ALA A 87 -1.04 8.55 -9.17
N ARG A 88 -1.43 9.26 -8.11
CA ARG A 88 -1.24 8.81 -6.71
C ARG A 88 -2.00 7.53 -6.42
N HIS A 89 -3.26 7.42 -6.87
CA HIS A 89 -4.04 6.21 -6.70
C HIS A 89 -3.38 5.01 -7.40
N LYS A 90 -2.85 5.18 -8.62
CA LYS A 90 -2.14 4.10 -9.31
C LYS A 90 -0.98 3.55 -8.49
N VAL A 91 -0.20 4.43 -7.85
CA VAL A 91 0.97 4.03 -7.07
C VAL A 91 0.53 3.44 -5.71
N ALA A 92 -0.47 4.03 -5.05
CA ALA A 92 -0.95 3.58 -3.73
C ALA A 92 -1.56 2.17 -3.71
N HIS A 93 -2.10 1.71 -4.85
CA HIS A 93 -2.71 0.38 -4.95
C HIS A 93 -1.75 -0.71 -5.44
N ASN A 94 -0.49 -0.36 -5.71
CA ASN A 94 0.54 -1.35 -6.04
C ASN A 94 1.43 -1.58 -4.82
N ARG A 95 1.77 -2.85 -4.61
CA ARG A 95 2.60 -3.31 -3.50
C ARG A 95 3.67 -4.25 -4.04
N GLY A 96 4.87 -4.10 -3.52
CA GLY A 96 5.97 -5.02 -3.73
C GLY A 96 6.04 -6.05 -2.63
N ASP A 97 6.44 -7.28 -2.96
CA ASP A 97 6.56 -8.34 -1.95
C ASP A 97 7.74 -8.06 -1.02
N PHE A 98 8.88 -7.64 -1.59
CA PHE A 98 10.02 -7.11 -0.83
C PHE A 98 10.64 -5.90 -1.52
N VAL A 99 10.79 -4.80 -0.79
CA VAL A 99 11.62 -3.66 -1.19
C VAL A 99 12.96 -3.78 -0.50
N ILE A 100 14.04 -3.63 -1.27
CA ILE A 100 15.41 -3.71 -0.79
C ILE A 100 15.97 -2.29 -0.74
N CYS A 101 16.54 -1.93 0.41
CA CYS A 101 17.17 -0.65 0.61
C CYS A 101 18.66 -0.80 0.97
N ASP A 102 19.43 0.24 0.71
CA ASP A 102 20.73 0.42 1.36
C ASP A 102 20.56 0.78 2.85
N ARG A 103 21.67 1.04 3.54
CA ARG A 103 21.67 1.38 4.98
C ARG A 103 21.08 2.75 5.30
N ASP A 104 20.96 3.63 4.31
CA ASP A 104 20.36 4.95 4.43
C ASP A 104 18.87 4.94 4.03
N PHE A 105 18.29 3.75 3.84
CA PHE A 105 16.91 3.52 3.42
C PHE A 105 16.59 4.02 2.00
N ASN A 106 17.59 4.21 1.15
CA ASN A 106 17.34 4.42 -0.27
C ASN A 106 16.95 3.10 -0.94
N VAL A 107 15.85 3.11 -1.68
CA VAL A 107 15.38 1.92 -2.40
C VAL A 107 16.31 1.60 -3.56
N VAL A 108 16.90 0.40 -3.55
CA VAL A 108 17.82 -0.08 -4.59
C VAL A 108 17.18 -1.15 -5.48
N ALA A 109 16.25 -1.94 -4.94
CA ALA A 109 15.55 -2.95 -5.71
C ALA A 109 14.13 -3.21 -5.18
N LEU A 110 13.28 -3.70 -6.09
CA LEU A 110 11.97 -4.27 -5.82
C LEU A 110 12.00 -5.75 -6.24
N ILE A 111 11.64 -6.64 -5.32
CA ILE A 111 11.51 -8.07 -5.57
C ILE A 111 10.01 -8.44 -5.55
N GLU A 112 9.57 -9.11 -6.61
CA GLU A 112 8.22 -9.67 -6.74
C GLU A 112 8.30 -11.20 -6.84
N LEU A 113 7.41 -11.90 -6.13
CA LEU A 113 7.21 -13.34 -6.23
C LEU A 113 6.04 -13.59 -7.18
N ASP A 114 6.32 -14.26 -8.29
CA ASP A 114 5.32 -14.59 -9.30
C ASP A 114 4.91 -16.05 -9.14
N ASP A 115 3.63 -16.29 -8.86
CA ASP A 115 3.10 -17.65 -8.96
C ASP A 115 2.84 -17.99 -10.43
N ALA A 116 3.15 -19.22 -10.84
CA ALA A 116 3.05 -19.68 -12.21
C ALA A 116 1.57 -19.90 -12.62
N SER A 117 0.78 -18.84 -12.67
CA SER A 117 -0.61 -18.90 -13.13
C SER A 117 -0.71 -18.35 -14.56
N HIS A 118 -1.49 -19.03 -15.41
CA HIS A 118 -1.73 -18.67 -16.82
C HIS A 118 -2.04 -17.16 -16.97
N ARG A 119 -1.04 -16.38 -17.41
CA ARG A 119 -1.14 -14.92 -17.49
C ARG A 119 -2.13 -14.51 -18.57
N ARG A 120 -3.33 -14.11 -18.14
CA ARG A 120 -4.32 -13.41 -18.97
C ARG A 120 -3.72 -12.14 -19.57
N TRP A 121 -4.18 -11.74 -20.76
CA TRP A 121 -3.67 -10.56 -21.48
C TRP A 121 -3.68 -9.28 -20.63
N SER A 122 -4.75 -9.08 -19.83
CA SER A 122 -4.87 -7.93 -18.92
C SER A 122 -3.80 -7.88 -17.83
N GLN A 123 -3.26 -9.03 -17.41
CA GLN A 123 -2.18 -9.11 -16.42
C GLN A 123 -0.85 -8.65 -17.04
N ARG A 124 -0.57 -9.06 -18.29
CA ARG A 124 0.65 -8.64 -19.02
C ARG A 124 0.75 -7.13 -19.15
N THR A 125 -0.36 -6.44 -19.46
CA THR A 125 -0.37 -4.98 -19.57
C THR A 125 -0.12 -4.29 -18.22
N LYS A 126 -0.60 -4.87 -17.10
CA LYS A 126 -0.33 -4.34 -15.75
C LYS A 126 1.15 -4.52 -15.39
N ASP A 127 1.70 -5.71 -15.66
CA ASP A 127 3.09 -6.03 -15.38
C ASP A 127 4.04 -5.10 -16.17
N ALA A 128 3.78 -4.90 -17.47
CA ALA A 128 4.56 -3.98 -18.30
C ALA A 128 4.56 -2.53 -17.78
N ARG A 129 3.41 -2.06 -17.25
CA ARG A 129 3.33 -0.72 -16.64
C ARG A 129 4.11 -0.63 -15.33
N ARG A 130 4.13 -1.69 -14.51
CA ARG A 130 4.94 -1.74 -13.28
C ARG A 130 6.42 -1.71 -13.62
N ASP A 131 6.84 -2.50 -14.61
CA ASP A 131 8.23 -2.56 -15.07
C ASP A 131 8.68 -1.20 -15.61
N GLN A 132 7.83 -0.55 -16.42
CA GLN A 132 8.08 0.80 -16.90
C GLN A 132 8.18 1.82 -15.76
N LEU A 133 7.31 1.74 -14.75
CA LEU A 133 7.35 2.64 -13.59
C LEU A 133 8.66 2.47 -12.82
N MET A 134 9.04 1.25 -12.47
CA MET A 134 10.30 0.96 -11.74
C MET A 134 11.51 1.48 -12.51
N LYS A 135 11.57 1.22 -13.82
CA LYS A 135 12.62 1.75 -14.70
C LYS A 135 12.66 3.28 -14.68
N THR A 136 11.50 3.93 -14.70
CA THR A 136 11.41 5.41 -14.70
C THR A 136 11.91 6.02 -13.39
N VAL A 137 11.70 5.34 -12.26
CA VAL A 137 12.15 5.81 -10.94
C VAL A 137 13.54 5.30 -10.57
N GLY A 138 14.21 4.57 -11.46
CA GLY A 138 15.57 4.06 -11.24
C GLY A 138 15.66 2.90 -10.25
N VAL A 139 14.55 2.19 -9.98
CA VAL A 139 14.52 1.03 -9.08
C VAL A 139 14.67 -0.25 -9.89
N LYS A 140 15.62 -1.13 -9.50
CA LYS A 140 15.80 -2.43 -10.14
C LYS A 140 14.63 -3.36 -9.79
N ALA A 141 13.88 -3.83 -10.78
CA ALA A 141 12.83 -4.82 -10.57
C ALA A 141 13.37 -6.24 -10.81
N ILE A 142 13.17 -7.14 -9.84
CA ILE A 142 13.59 -8.54 -9.87
C ILE A 142 12.35 -9.40 -9.65
N ARG A 143 12.16 -10.44 -10.47
CA ARG A 143 11.04 -11.39 -10.34
C ARG A 143 11.54 -12.80 -10.13
N TYR A 144 11.07 -13.42 -9.06
CA TYR A 144 11.34 -14.83 -8.77
C TYR A 144 10.07 -15.66 -8.96
N ARG A 145 10.11 -16.63 -9.86
CA ARG A 145 9.03 -17.61 -10.09
C ARG A 145 9.03 -18.76 -9.09
N GLN A 146 10.17 -18.96 -8.47
CA GLN A 146 10.42 -19.96 -7.44
C GLN A 146 11.34 -19.33 -6.40
N ILE A 147 11.40 -19.90 -5.21
CA ILE A 147 12.32 -19.40 -4.17
C ILE A 147 13.75 -19.47 -4.73
N PRO A 148 14.46 -18.33 -4.83
CA PRO A 148 15.80 -18.30 -5.42
C PRO A 148 16.82 -18.97 -4.50
N SER A 149 18.02 -19.20 -5.02
CA SER A 149 19.18 -19.53 -4.17
C SER A 149 19.84 -18.27 -3.60
N ILE A 150 20.59 -18.41 -2.51
CA ILE A 150 21.33 -17.29 -1.91
C ILE A 150 22.29 -16.63 -2.92
N LYS A 151 23.02 -17.44 -3.71
CA LYS A 151 23.94 -16.95 -4.74
C LYS A 151 23.24 -16.18 -5.86
N GLU A 152 22.04 -16.63 -6.24
CA GLU A 152 21.22 -15.95 -7.24
C GLU A 152 20.79 -14.57 -6.72
N VAL A 153 20.30 -14.49 -5.49
CA VAL A 153 19.95 -13.21 -4.84
C VAL A 153 21.16 -12.29 -4.76
N GLN A 154 22.32 -12.78 -4.34
CA GLN A 154 23.54 -11.99 -4.26
C GLN A 154 23.96 -11.43 -5.62
N ARG A 155 24.02 -12.28 -6.65
CA ARG A 155 24.31 -11.85 -8.03
C ARG A 155 23.32 -10.80 -8.52
N ASP A 156 22.02 -11.04 -8.30
CA ASP A 156 20.98 -10.15 -8.80
C ASP A 156 20.93 -8.83 -8.02
N LEU A 157 21.42 -8.77 -6.78
CA LEU A 157 21.56 -7.54 -6.00
C LEU A 157 22.96 -6.90 -6.11
N GLY A 158 23.92 -7.56 -6.79
CA GLY A 158 25.30 -7.08 -6.93
C GLY A 158 26.11 -7.12 -5.63
N LEU A 159 25.89 -8.15 -4.81
CA LEU A 159 26.48 -8.34 -3.47
C LEU A 159 27.65 -9.32 -3.42
#